data_AF-A0A1V0RMY0-F1
#
_entry.id   AF-A0A1V0RMY0-F1
#
_cell.length_a   1.000
_cell.length_b   1.000
_cell.length_c   1.000
_cell.angle_alpha   90.00
_cell.angle_beta   90.00
_cell.angle_gamma   90.00
#
_symmetry.space_group_name_H-M   'P 1'
#
loop_
_entity.id
_entity.type
_entity.pdbx_description
1 polymer ?
#
loop_
_entity_poly.entity_id
_entity_poly.type
_entity_poly.pdbx_seq_one_letter_code
_entity_poly.pdbx_strand_id
1 'polypeptide(L)'
;MSRIFGVFRSVVFLVWLSAALASTAIAASIWALQMTSAVAAMSAKAVATGIAHRQQLAKAVAKTKAKARLRRAIVAVPIAGIGAIAYFEEQDFREWLEENPEGTRQAYACEVAALTAEVIDEVLQDLPEIARPAPETVLGYMPECE
;
A
#
# COMPACT_ATOMS: atom_id res chain seq x y z
N MET A 1 -7.61 63.46 -69.92
CA MET A 1 -8.33 63.52 -68.62
C MET A 1 -8.75 62.14 -68.09
N SER A 2 -9.25 61.21 -68.92
CA SER A 2 -9.70 59.86 -68.48
C SER A 2 -8.61 58.96 -67.83
N ARG A 3 -7.36 58.98 -68.32
CA ARG A 3 -6.27 58.16 -67.73
C ARG A 3 -5.84 58.59 -66.32
N ILE A 4 -5.89 59.89 -66.00
CA ILE A 4 -5.51 60.42 -64.69
C ILE A 4 -6.55 60.03 -63.62
N PHE A 5 -7.84 60.04 -63.98
CA PHE A 5 -8.93 59.62 -63.11
C PHE A 5 -8.91 58.10 -62.82
N GLY A 6 -8.52 57.29 -63.81
CA GLY A 6 -8.35 55.83 -63.64
C GLY A 6 -7.20 55.46 -62.69
N VAL A 7 -6.05 56.16 -62.78
CA VAL A 7 -4.92 55.96 -61.88
C VAL A 7 -5.29 56.36 -60.45
N PHE A 8 -5.98 57.50 -60.27
CA PHE A 8 -6.44 57.95 -58.95
C PHE A 8 -7.37 56.92 -58.28
N ARG A 9 -8.33 56.36 -59.02
CA ARG A 9 -9.23 55.31 -58.51
C ARG A 9 -8.49 54.03 -58.10
N SER A 10 -7.47 53.65 -58.86
CA SER A 10 -6.64 52.48 -58.57
C SER A 10 -5.78 52.65 -57.31
N VAL A 11 -5.21 53.85 -57.11
CA VAL A 11 -4.43 54.17 -55.90
C VAL A 11 -5.30 54.15 -54.65
N VAL A 12 -6.49 54.76 -54.70
CA VAL A 12 -7.44 54.73 -53.57
C VAL A 12 -7.87 53.31 -53.24
N PHE A 13 -8.10 52.48 -54.26
CA PHE A 13 -8.44 51.07 -54.06
C PHE A 13 -7.29 50.28 -53.43
N LEU A 14 -6.05 50.49 -53.88
CA LEU A 14 -4.85 49.85 -53.30
C LEU A 14 -4.62 50.25 -51.85
N VAL A 15 -4.82 51.53 -51.50
CA VAL A 15 -4.70 52.03 -50.12
C VAL A 15 -5.79 51.45 -49.23
N TRP A 16 -7.03 51.37 -49.73
CA TRP A 16 -8.13 50.74 -48.99
C TRP A 16 -7.86 49.26 -48.73
N LEU A 17 -7.40 48.54 -49.75
CA LEU A 17 -7.13 47.11 -49.66
C LEU A 17 -5.96 46.83 -48.71
N SER A 18 -4.89 47.64 -48.73
CA SER A 18 -3.78 47.50 -47.79
C SER A 18 -4.19 47.81 -46.35
N ALA A 19 -5.06 48.81 -46.12
CA ALA A 19 -5.61 49.12 -44.81
C ALA A 19 -6.51 47.98 -44.27
N ALA A 20 -7.37 47.42 -45.12
CA ALA A 20 -8.20 46.28 -44.77
C ALA A 20 -7.34 45.05 -44.41
N LEU A 21 -6.31 44.76 -45.21
CA LEU A 21 -5.38 43.66 -44.95
C LEU A 21 -4.61 43.85 -43.64
N ALA A 22 -4.15 45.07 -43.36
CA ALA A 22 -3.46 45.40 -42.11
C ALA A 22 -4.38 45.21 -40.90
N SER A 23 -5.64 45.66 -40.99
CA SER A 23 -6.61 45.53 -39.90
C SER A 23 -6.93 44.07 -39.55
N THR A 24 -7.06 43.20 -40.56
CA THR A 24 -7.34 41.78 -40.35
C THR A 24 -6.12 41.02 -39.84
N ALA A 25 -4.90 41.40 -40.25
CA ALA A 25 -3.66 40.83 -39.72
C ALA A 25 -3.48 41.14 -38.23
N ILE A 26 -3.80 42.37 -37.80
CA ILE A 26 -3.74 42.78 -36.38
C ILE A 26 -4.79 42.02 -35.56
N ALA A 27 -6.02 41.90 -36.06
CA ALA A 27 -7.05 41.13 -35.37
C ALA A 27 -6.66 39.64 -35.24
N ALA A 28 -6.13 39.05 -36.30
CA ALA A 28 -5.70 37.66 -36.31
C ALA A 28 -4.53 37.40 -35.35
N SER A 29 -3.57 38.32 -35.22
CA SER A 29 -2.44 38.18 -34.30
C SER A 29 -2.87 38.25 -32.83
N ILE A 30 -3.82 39.11 -32.48
CA ILE A 30 -4.40 39.18 -31.13
C ILE A 30 -5.11 37.86 -30.78
N TRP A 31 -5.92 37.33 -31.71
CA TRP A 31 -6.58 36.04 -31.53
C TRP A 31 -5.59 34.87 -31.41
N ALA A 32 -4.52 34.88 -32.20
CA ALA A 32 -3.47 33.88 -32.12
C ALA A 32 -2.80 33.88 -30.73
N LEU A 33 -2.48 35.06 -30.20
CA LEU A 33 -1.89 35.19 -28.87
C LEU A 33 -2.83 34.66 -27.76
N GLN A 34 -4.12 34.95 -27.85
CA GLN A 34 -5.11 34.42 -26.91
C GLN A 34 -5.17 32.88 -26.96
N MET A 35 -5.23 32.30 -28.16
CA MET A 35 -5.30 30.84 -28.34
C MET A 35 -4.03 30.14 -27.84
N THR A 36 -2.84 30.72 -28.07
CA THR A 36 -1.57 30.18 -27.57
C THR A 36 -1.56 30.15 -26.03
N SER A 37 -2.02 31.21 -25.38
CA SER A 37 -2.08 31.26 -23.90
C SER A 37 -3.06 30.23 -23.31
N ALA A 38 -4.21 30.04 -23.97
CA ALA A 38 -5.21 29.06 -23.55
C ALA A 38 -4.68 27.62 -23.66
N VAL A 39 -4.00 27.29 -24.76
CA VAL A 39 -3.37 25.97 -24.95
C VAL A 39 -2.25 25.72 -23.94
N ALA A 40 -1.44 26.75 -23.62
CA ALA A 40 -0.40 26.63 -22.61
C ALA A 40 -1.01 26.35 -21.22
N ALA A 41 -2.07 27.07 -20.84
CA ALA A 41 -2.77 26.86 -19.57
C ALA A 41 -3.45 25.48 -19.49
N MET A 42 -4.08 25.02 -20.57
CA MET A 42 -4.72 23.71 -20.62
C MET A 42 -3.70 22.56 -20.58
N SER A 43 -2.57 22.71 -21.30
CA SER A 43 -1.46 21.76 -21.25
C SER A 43 -0.87 21.66 -19.84
N ALA A 44 -0.64 22.80 -19.18
CA ALA A 44 -0.16 22.83 -17.80
C ALA A 44 -1.12 22.14 -16.84
N LYS A 45 -2.44 22.37 -16.98
CA LYS A 45 -3.48 21.69 -16.19
C LYS A 45 -3.51 20.18 -16.46
N ALA A 46 -3.41 19.76 -17.72
CA ALA A 46 -3.39 18.33 -18.09
C ALA A 46 -2.17 17.60 -17.54
N VAL A 47 -1.00 18.26 -17.53
CA VAL A 47 0.21 17.71 -16.89
C VAL A 47 0.02 17.62 -15.39
N ALA A 48 -0.51 18.66 -14.75
CA ALA A 48 -0.76 18.67 -13.31
C ALA A 48 -1.76 17.57 -12.88
N THR A 49 -2.86 17.39 -13.63
CA THR A 49 -3.82 16.31 -13.36
C THR A 49 -3.23 14.93 -13.64
N GLY A 50 -2.41 14.79 -14.69
CA GLY A 50 -1.67 13.56 -14.97
C GLY A 50 -0.71 13.17 -13.83
N ILE A 51 0.02 14.14 -13.28
CA ILE A 51 0.90 13.93 -12.12
C ILE A 51 0.09 13.56 -10.88
N ALA A 52 -0.99 14.29 -10.58
CA ALA A 52 -1.87 13.99 -9.44
C ALA A 52 -2.49 12.59 -9.55
N HIS A 53 -2.94 12.19 -10.74
CA HIS A 53 -3.50 10.86 -10.97
C HIS A 53 -2.44 9.77 -10.80
N ARG A 54 -1.21 9.96 -11.30
CA ARG A 54 -0.09 9.03 -11.06
C ARG A 54 0.22 8.89 -9.57
N GLN A 55 0.19 9.98 -8.81
CA GLN A 55 0.40 9.94 -7.36
C GLN A 55 -0.72 9.17 -6.65
N GLN A 56 -1.98 9.35 -7.05
CA GLN A 56 -3.11 8.58 -6.49
C GLN A 56 -2.97 7.08 -6.79
N LEU A 57 -2.61 6.71 -8.01
CA LEU A 57 -2.35 5.32 -8.38
C LEU A 57 -1.18 4.74 -7.59
N ALA A 58 -0.07 5.47 -7.47
CA ALA A 58 1.08 5.05 -6.69
C ALA A 58 0.71 4.83 -5.21
N LYS A 59 -0.10 5.72 -4.63
CA LYS A 59 -0.61 5.59 -3.25
C LYS A 59 -1.54 4.38 -3.10
N ALA A 60 -2.41 4.12 -4.07
CA ALA A 60 -3.29 2.96 -4.07
C ALA A 60 -2.47 1.65 -4.13
N VAL A 61 -1.50 1.58 -5.03
CA VAL A 61 -0.59 0.42 -5.15
C VAL A 61 0.27 0.24 -3.90
N ALA A 62 0.77 1.34 -3.31
CA ALA A 62 1.51 1.27 -2.06
C ALA A 62 0.64 0.73 -0.91
N LYS A 63 -0.63 1.17 -0.83
CA LYS A 63 -1.59 0.70 0.18
C LYS A 63 -1.90 -0.80 0.01
N THR A 64 -2.11 -1.29 -1.21
CA THR A 64 -2.35 -2.72 -1.44
C THR A 64 -1.12 -3.56 -1.12
N LYS A 65 0.08 -3.09 -1.50
CA LYS A 65 1.36 -3.75 -1.15
C LYS A 65 1.59 -3.79 0.36
N ALA A 66 1.31 -2.70 1.07
CA ALA A 66 1.41 -2.65 2.53
C ALA A 66 0.42 -3.62 3.20
N LYS A 67 -0.83 -3.68 2.73
CA LYS A 67 -1.84 -4.63 3.23
C LYS A 67 -1.38 -6.09 3.06
N ALA A 68 -0.78 -6.41 1.92
CA ALA A 68 -0.25 -7.75 1.67
C ALA A 68 0.94 -8.08 2.59
N ARG A 69 1.85 -7.13 2.82
CA ARG A 69 2.97 -7.31 3.77
C ARG A 69 2.49 -7.54 5.19
N LEU A 70 1.52 -6.75 5.64
CA LEU A 70 0.95 -6.89 6.99
C LEU A 70 0.27 -8.25 7.17
N ARG A 71 -0.50 -8.71 6.18
CA ARG A 71 -1.11 -10.06 6.22
C ARG A 71 -0.06 -11.17 6.36
N ARG A 72 1.05 -11.09 5.64
CA ARG A 72 2.15 -12.08 5.74
C ARG A 72 2.80 -12.05 7.11
N ALA A 73 3.00 -10.86 7.68
CA ALA A 73 3.59 -10.73 9.02
C ALA A 73 2.67 -11.32 10.11
N ILE A 74 1.37 -11.02 10.07
CA ILE A 74 0.40 -11.53 11.05
C ILE A 74 0.33 -13.07 11.03
N VAL A 75 0.30 -13.67 9.83
CA VAL A 75 0.26 -15.14 9.69
C VAL A 75 1.57 -15.79 10.13
N ALA A 76 2.70 -15.09 10.04
CA ALA A 76 3.99 -15.61 10.48
C ALA A 76 4.12 -15.74 12.00
N VAL A 77 3.42 -14.90 12.78
CA VAL A 77 3.50 -14.90 14.26
C VAL A 77 3.17 -16.27 14.87
N PRO A 78 2.00 -16.90 14.61
CA PRO A 78 1.70 -18.21 15.18
C PRO A 78 2.64 -19.31 14.67
N ILE A 79 3.08 -19.24 13.41
CA ILE A 79 4.02 -20.23 12.83
C ILE A 79 5.39 -20.14 13.53
N ALA A 80 5.88 -18.92 13.78
CA ALA A 80 7.11 -18.71 14.54
C ALA A 80 6.96 -19.20 15.99
N GLY A 81 5.80 -18.98 16.61
CA GLY A 81 5.49 -19.51 17.95
C GLY A 81 5.54 -21.04 18.01
N ILE A 82 4.89 -21.74 17.08
CA ILE A 82 4.94 -23.21 17.00
C ILE A 82 6.37 -23.70 16.79
N GLY A 83 7.14 -23.04 15.92
CA GLY A 83 8.55 -23.37 15.70
C GLY A 83 9.41 -23.19 16.96
N ALA A 84 9.17 -22.12 17.72
CA ALA A 84 9.85 -21.87 18.99
C ALA A 84 9.50 -22.93 20.03
N ILE A 85 8.21 -23.26 20.20
CA ILE A 85 7.75 -24.31 21.12
C ILE A 85 8.41 -25.65 20.78
N ALA A 86 8.39 -26.06 19.51
CA ALA A 86 9.01 -27.32 19.09
C ALA A 86 10.54 -27.35 19.33
N TYR A 87 11.21 -26.20 19.21
CA TYR A 87 12.63 -26.10 19.51
C TYR A 87 12.91 -26.23 21.01
N PHE A 88 12.16 -25.51 21.85
CA PHE A 88 12.31 -25.59 23.30
C PHE A 88 11.99 -26.99 23.82
N GLU A 89 10.91 -27.62 23.36
CA GLU A 89 10.56 -28.97 23.81
C GLU A 89 11.59 -30.03 23.43
N GLU A 90 12.23 -29.91 22.26
CA GLU A 90 13.32 -30.81 21.88
C GLU A 90 14.58 -30.57 22.72
N GLN A 91 14.83 -29.33 23.14
CA GLN A 91 15.93 -29.00 24.04
C GLN A 91 15.66 -29.55 25.45
N ASP A 92 14.48 -29.25 26.01
CA ASP A 92 14.06 -29.67 27.35
C ASP A 92 14.02 -31.20 27.45
N PHE A 93 13.52 -31.89 26.41
CA PHE A 93 13.58 -33.36 26.35
C PHE A 93 15.01 -33.90 26.39
N ARG A 94 15.98 -33.24 25.74
CA ARG A 94 17.38 -33.69 25.76
C ARG A 94 18.02 -33.49 27.12
N GLU A 95 17.73 -32.37 27.77
CA GLU A 95 18.17 -32.10 29.14
C GLU A 95 17.58 -33.14 30.10
N TRP A 96 16.28 -33.42 29.98
CA TRP A 96 15.60 -34.46 30.75
C TRP A 96 16.19 -35.87 30.53
N LEU A 97 16.65 -36.20 29.31
CA LEU A 97 17.32 -37.47 29.01
C LEU A 97 18.68 -37.63 29.71
N GLU A 98 19.33 -36.55 30.12
CA GLU A 98 20.58 -36.64 30.89
C GLU A 98 20.33 -37.29 32.27
N GLU A 99 19.15 -37.01 32.84
CA GLU A 99 18.68 -37.58 34.11
C GLU A 99 17.90 -38.89 33.89
N ASN A 100 17.33 -39.09 32.70
CA ASN A 100 16.50 -40.23 32.34
C ASN A 100 17.01 -40.92 31.05
N PRO A 101 18.15 -41.64 31.09
CA PRO A 101 18.84 -42.13 29.89
C PRO A 101 18.07 -43.19 29.08
N GLU A 102 17.13 -43.92 29.70
CA GLU A 102 16.22 -44.86 29.02
C GLU A 102 14.81 -44.28 28.80
N GLY A 103 14.63 -43.00 29.09
CA GLY A 103 13.36 -42.30 29.01
C GLY A 103 12.80 -42.23 27.59
N THR A 104 11.47 -42.24 27.48
CA THR A 104 10.76 -42.07 26.21
C THR A 104 10.09 -40.72 26.13
N ARG A 105 9.75 -40.26 24.91
CA ARG A 105 8.98 -39.01 24.74
C ARG A 105 7.61 -39.05 25.44
N GLN A 106 7.00 -40.22 25.54
CA GLN A 106 5.73 -40.40 26.25
C GLN A 106 5.92 -40.17 27.76
N ALA A 107 6.99 -40.74 28.33
CA ALA A 107 7.31 -40.57 29.75
C ALA A 107 7.58 -39.10 30.10
N TYR A 108 8.40 -38.42 29.29
CA TYR A 108 8.63 -36.97 29.42
C TYR A 108 7.33 -36.18 29.30
N ALA A 109 6.51 -36.43 28.28
CA ALA A 109 5.26 -35.72 28.07
C ALA A 109 4.28 -35.90 29.24
N CYS A 110 4.27 -37.08 29.89
CA CYS A 110 3.46 -37.32 31.07
C CYS A 110 3.96 -36.60 32.32
N GLU A 111 5.28 -36.54 32.51
CA GLU A 111 5.88 -35.77 33.60
C GLU A 111 5.58 -34.27 33.43
N VAL A 112 5.77 -33.73 32.23
CA VAL A 112 5.44 -32.34 31.91
C VAL A 112 3.95 -32.07 32.10
N ALA A 113 3.07 -32.99 31.69
CA ALA A 113 1.63 -32.83 31.87
C ALA A 113 1.24 -32.78 33.36
N ALA A 114 1.84 -33.63 34.19
CA ALA A 114 1.61 -33.61 35.64
C ALA A 114 2.05 -32.27 36.26
N LEU A 115 3.25 -31.82 35.94
CA LEU A 115 3.78 -30.53 36.42
C LEU A 115 2.95 -29.35 35.91
N THR A 116 2.49 -29.40 34.65
CA THR A 116 1.65 -28.37 34.05
C THR A 116 0.31 -28.28 34.77
N ALA A 117 -0.30 -29.40 35.14
CA ALA A 117 -1.57 -29.43 35.86
C ALA A 117 -1.48 -28.77 37.24
N GLU A 118 -0.30 -28.74 37.87
CA GLU A 118 -0.08 -28.07 39.16
C GLU A 118 -0.04 -26.54 39.00
N VAL A 119 0.56 -26.04 37.91
CA VAL A 119 0.80 -24.59 37.71
C VAL A 119 -0.24 -23.91 36.82
N ILE A 120 -1.11 -24.68 36.16
CA ILE A 120 -2.02 -24.16 35.14
C ILE A 120 -2.96 -23.07 35.66
N ASP A 121 -3.55 -23.24 36.84
CA ASP A 121 -4.51 -22.26 37.39
C ASP A 121 -3.83 -20.93 37.72
N GLU A 122 -2.60 -20.98 38.23
CA GLU A 122 -1.77 -19.79 38.49
C GLU A 122 -1.49 -19.03 37.19
N VAL A 123 -1.03 -19.73 36.15
CA VAL A 123 -0.74 -19.11 34.83
C VAL A 123 -2.00 -18.53 34.20
N LEU A 124 -3.14 -19.23 34.30
CA LEU A 124 -4.40 -18.73 33.75
C LEU A 124 -4.88 -17.47 34.46
N GLN A 125 -4.69 -17.36 35.77
CA GLN A 125 -5.05 -16.16 36.54
C GLN A 125 -4.21 -14.93 36.17
N ASP A 126 -2.95 -15.13 35.79
CA ASP A 126 -2.06 -14.06 35.34
C ASP A 126 -2.37 -13.55 33.93
N LEU A 127 -3.09 -14.34 33.11
CA LEU A 127 -3.48 -13.92 31.77
C LEU A 127 -4.59 -12.85 31.84
N PRO A 128 -4.56 -11.83 30.96
CA PRO A 128 -5.66 -10.88 30.83
C PRO A 128 -6.95 -11.59 30.41
N GLU A 129 -8.10 -11.16 30.94
CA GLU A 129 -9.41 -11.81 30.74
C GLU A 129 -9.74 -12.09 29.27
N ILE A 130 -9.29 -11.25 28.34
CA ILE A 130 -9.60 -11.39 26.91
C ILE A 130 -8.88 -12.57 26.23
N ALA A 131 -7.79 -13.04 26.83
CA ALA A 131 -6.94 -14.10 26.30
C ALA A 131 -6.93 -15.36 27.19
N ARG A 132 -7.67 -15.35 28.30
CA ARG A 132 -7.72 -16.44 29.28
C ARG A 132 -8.68 -17.54 28.78
N PRO A 133 -8.19 -18.74 28.44
CA PRO A 133 -9.04 -19.88 28.16
C PRO A 133 -9.62 -20.46 29.46
N ALA A 134 -10.70 -21.24 29.34
CA ALA A 134 -11.21 -21.99 30.47
C ALA A 134 -10.24 -23.14 30.81
N PRO A 135 -9.96 -23.42 32.11
CA PRO A 135 -9.01 -24.45 32.51
C PRO A 135 -9.29 -25.83 31.89
N GLU A 136 -10.56 -26.24 31.85
CA GLU A 136 -10.99 -27.51 31.25
C GLU A 136 -10.63 -27.64 29.76
N THR A 137 -10.54 -26.51 29.04
CA THR A 137 -10.15 -26.52 27.62
C THR A 137 -8.68 -26.84 27.46
N VAL A 138 -7.82 -26.32 28.35
CA VAL A 138 -6.37 -26.54 28.29
C VAL A 138 -6.04 -27.95 28.78
N LEU A 139 -6.68 -28.42 29.86
CA LEU A 139 -6.52 -29.78 30.35
C LEU A 139 -6.91 -30.83 29.29
N GLY A 140 -7.90 -30.53 28.44
CA GLY A 140 -8.29 -31.40 27.34
C GLY A 140 -7.26 -31.54 26.20
N TYR A 141 -6.21 -30.71 26.17
CA TYR A 141 -5.10 -30.84 25.20
C TYR A 141 -3.92 -31.66 25.74
N MET A 142 -3.92 -32.03 27.02
CA MET A 142 -2.83 -32.81 27.61
C MET A 142 -2.88 -34.27 27.13
N PRO A 143 -1.72 -34.95 27.04
CA PRO A 143 -1.66 -36.36 26.68
C PRO A 143 -2.34 -37.23 27.75
N GLU A 144 -2.94 -38.34 27.32
CA GLU A 144 -3.42 -39.37 28.24
C GLU A 144 -2.22 -40.13 28.82
N CYS A 145 -2.16 -40.18 30.15
CA CYS A 145 -1.12 -40.83 30.93
C CYS A 145 -1.79 -41.86 31.85
N GLU A 146 -1.28 -43.10 31.84
CA GLU A 146 -1.78 -44.22 32.64
C GLU A 146 -1.25 -44.20 34.09
#